data_AF-A0A1R4H3N2-F1
#
_entry.id   AF-A0A1R4H3N2-F1
#
_cell.length_a   1.000
_cell.length_b   1.000
_cell.length_c   1.000
_cell.angle_alpha   90.00
_cell.angle_beta   90.00
_cell.angle_gamma   90.00
#
_symmetry.space_group_name_H-M   'P 1'
#
loop_
_entity.id
_entity.type
_entity.pdbx_description
1 polymer ?
#
loop_
_entity_poly.entity_id
_entity_poly.type
_entity_poly.pdbx_seq_one_letter_code
_entity_poly.pdbx_strand_id
1 'polypeptide(L)'
;MKKLSVMSIALWVLFIQPVAAMTMNHDGMFMDEKSMIMNANENNLPKDCPKISETVNLTIRAGHKHATKFNGKMFAFDQQEWKVKPCAKITITFINDDQIRHQLMVHGLPGYLYPHGMFHLELYGQGQLTASLIVPSMKKTYLVHCEIPQHMEKGMKAQLKVDGGDVDIPSIPGISAAVREDVYPVHWTNATWIILLTCVVMGCLAALLFLLLARKESV
;
A
#
# COMPACT_ATOMS: atom_id res chain seq x y z
N MET A 1 0.53 4.36 70.19
CA MET A 1 0.90 5.60 69.47
C MET A 1 1.49 5.26 68.12
N LYS A 2 0.79 5.57 67.03
CA LYS A 2 1.30 6.11 65.75
C LYS A 2 0.12 6.18 64.78
N LYS A 3 -0.41 7.40 64.61
CA LYS A 3 -1.47 7.74 63.65
C LYS A 3 -0.87 7.62 62.25
N LEU A 4 -1.34 6.66 61.46
CA LEU A 4 -0.96 6.58 60.05
C LEU A 4 -1.81 7.59 59.29
N SER A 5 -1.13 8.58 58.71
CA SER A 5 -1.70 9.75 58.04
C SER A 5 -2.49 9.35 56.79
N VAL A 6 -3.77 9.72 56.75
CA VAL A 6 -4.72 9.50 55.63
C VAL A 6 -4.46 10.47 54.46
N MET A 7 -3.32 11.17 54.45
CA MET A 7 -3.07 12.34 53.61
C MET A 7 -2.21 12.07 52.36
N SER A 8 -2.17 10.83 51.84
CA SER A 8 -1.39 10.50 50.63
C SER A 8 -2.21 9.91 49.47
N ILE A 9 -3.54 9.82 49.58
CA ILE A 9 -4.38 9.16 48.56
C ILE A 9 -4.91 10.15 47.50
N ALA A 10 -4.88 11.46 47.74
CA ALA A 10 -5.58 12.42 46.88
C ALA A 10 -4.81 12.93 45.65
N LEU A 11 -3.51 12.65 45.50
CA LEU A 11 -2.68 13.28 44.45
C LEU A 11 -2.29 12.37 43.27
N TRP A 12 -2.75 11.12 43.25
CA TRP A 12 -2.42 10.15 42.19
C TRP A 12 -3.61 9.77 41.28
N VAL A 13 -4.74 10.46 41.40
CA VAL A 13 -5.96 10.16 40.59
C VAL A 13 -6.17 11.17 39.45
N LEU A 14 -5.36 12.23 39.36
CA LEU A 14 -5.57 13.30 38.36
C LEU A 14 -4.80 13.14 37.03
N PHE A 15 -4.03 12.05 36.84
CA PHE A 15 -3.18 11.89 35.64
C PHE A 15 -3.59 10.77 34.67
N ILE A 16 -4.73 10.12 34.87
CA ILE A 16 -5.28 9.14 33.92
C ILE A 16 -6.46 9.80 33.20
N GLN A 17 -6.19 10.82 32.40
CA GLN A 17 -7.13 11.21 31.34
C GLN A 17 -6.93 10.20 30.19
N PRO A 18 -7.94 9.41 29.80
CA PRO A 18 -7.87 8.68 28.54
C PRO A 18 -7.79 9.75 27.44
N VAL A 19 -6.67 9.76 26.71
CA VAL A 19 -6.54 10.59 25.50
C VAL A 19 -7.57 10.04 24.51
N ALA A 20 -8.75 10.67 24.46
CA ALA A 20 -9.70 10.39 23.42
C ALA A 20 -9.04 10.82 22.10
N ALA A 21 -8.79 9.85 21.21
CA ALA A 21 -8.28 10.11 19.88
C ALA A 21 -9.16 11.19 19.21
N MET A 22 -8.58 12.33 18.88
CA MET A 22 -9.31 13.42 18.24
C MET A 22 -9.60 13.03 16.79
N THR A 23 -10.83 12.60 16.52
CA THR A 23 -11.32 12.38 15.15
C THR A 23 -11.83 13.71 14.60
N MET A 24 -11.31 14.13 13.45
CA MET A 24 -11.78 15.33 12.75
C MET A 24 -12.60 14.91 11.53
N ASN A 25 -13.79 15.50 11.37
CA ASN A 25 -14.66 15.28 10.23
C ASN A 25 -14.87 16.61 9.49
N HIS A 26 -14.29 16.73 8.31
CA HIS A 26 -14.41 17.89 7.43
C HIS A 26 -14.81 17.40 6.03
N ASP A 27 -15.92 17.88 5.46
CA ASP A 27 -16.30 17.69 4.05
C ASP A 27 -15.96 16.32 3.42
N GLY A 28 -16.52 15.24 3.98
CA GLY A 28 -16.34 13.90 3.43
C GLY A 28 -14.97 13.26 3.70
N MET A 29 -14.15 13.90 4.53
CA MET A 29 -12.91 13.37 5.09
C MET A 29 -13.09 12.99 6.55
N PHE A 30 -12.75 11.74 6.88
CA PHE A 30 -12.57 11.26 8.24
C PHE A 30 -11.09 11.02 8.50
N MET A 31 -10.53 11.65 9.52
CA MET A 31 -9.11 11.51 9.86
C MET A 31 -8.96 11.19 11.34
N ASP A 32 -8.06 10.26 11.64
CA ASP A 32 -7.56 9.96 12.97
C ASP A 32 -6.02 9.98 13.00
N GLU A 33 -5.43 9.62 14.14
CA GLU A 33 -3.97 9.65 14.35
C GLU A 33 -3.19 8.71 13.42
N LYS A 34 -3.82 7.69 12.83
CA LYS A 34 -3.15 6.63 12.06
C LYS A 34 -3.68 6.47 10.64
N SER A 35 -4.79 7.11 10.33
CA SER A 35 -5.54 6.85 9.10
C SER A 35 -6.36 8.03 8.62
N MET A 36 -6.71 7.97 7.35
CA MET A 36 -7.62 8.91 6.73
C MET A 36 -8.48 8.20 5.66
N ILE A 37 -9.75 8.60 5.60
CA ILE A 37 -10.74 8.14 4.63
C ILE A 37 -11.29 9.37 3.95
N MET A 38 -11.34 9.39 2.61
CA MET A 38 -11.98 10.46 1.86
C MET A 38 -13.03 9.91 0.91
N ASN A 39 -14.16 10.59 0.86
CA ASN A 39 -15.27 10.34 -0.06
C ASN A 39 -15.87 8.94 0.07
N ALA A 40 -15.90 8.41 1.30
CA ALA A 40 -16.64 7.18 1.59
C ALA A 40 -18.12 7.36 1.25
N ASN A 41 -18.69 6.34 0.61
CA ASN A 41 -20.05 6.34 0.14
C ASN A 41 -20.75 5.03 0.50
N GLU A 42 -21.59 5.09 1.52
CA GLU A 42 -22.34 3.94 2.01
C GLU A 42 -23.66 3.72 1.26
N ASN A 43 -24.36 4.79 0.89
CA ASN A 43 -25.78 4.73 0.50
C ASN A 43 -26.17 5.62 -0.70
N ASN A 44 -25.30 6.54 -1.14
CA ASN A 44 -25.64 7.48 -2.20
C ASN A 44 -25.43 6.83 -3.56
N LEU A 45 -26.54 6.47 -4.21
CA LEU A 45 -26.49 5.83 -5.52
C LEU A 45 -26.02 6.81 -6.62
N PRO A 46 -25.18 6.35 -7.57
CA PRO A 46 -24.97 7.04 -8.83
C PRO A 46 -26.30 7.31 -9.54
N LYS A 47 -26.40 8.41 -10.30
CA LYS A 47 -27.64 8.84 -10.97
C LYS A 47 -28.21 7.79 -11.93
N ASP A 48 -27.33 6.95 -12.47
CA ASP A 48 -27.61 5.88 -13.42
C ASP A 48 -27.91 4.52 -12.76
N CYS A 49 -27.90 4.45 -11.43
CA CYS A 49 -28.17 3.23 -10.67
C CYS A 49 -29.55 3.28 -10.01
N PRO A 50 -30.52 2.44 -10.43
CA PRO A 50 -31.83 2.38 -9.78
C PRO A 50 -31.77 1.72 -8.40
N LYS A 51 -30.82 0.79 -8.19
CA LYS A 51 -30.56 0.09 -6.92
C LYS A 51 -29.15 -0.49 -6.93
N ILE A 52 -28.68 -0.90 -5.74
CA ILE A 52 -27.47 -1.72 -5.62
C ILE A 52 -27.70 -3.08 -6.27
N SER A 53 -26.79 -3.49 -7.14
CA SER A 53 -26.85 -4.80 -7.82
C SER A 53 -26.29 -5.92 -6.94
N GLU A 54 -25.20 -5.65 -6.23
CA GLU A 54 -24.53 -6.56 -5.30
C GLU A 54 -23.68 -5.79 -4.29
N THR A 55 -23.39 -6.43 -3.16
CA THR A 55 -22.41 -5.94 -2.17
C THR A 55 -21.19 -6.83 -2.21
N VAL A 56 -20.02 -6.25 -2.44
CA VAL A 56 -18.74 -6.95 -2.58
C VAL A 56 -17.81 -6.50 -1.47
N ASN A 57 -17.26 -7.45 -0.71
CA ASN A 57 -16.23 -7.17 0.29
C ASN A 57 -14.85 -7.47 -0.33
N LEU A 58 -14.03 -6.44 -0.50
CA LEU A 58 -12.66 -6.59 -0.97
C LEU A 58 -11.70 -6.40 0.20
N THR A 59 -10.78 -7.34 0.38
CA THR A 59 -9.62 -7.13 1.24
C THR A 59 -8.43 -6.84 0.36
N ILE A 60 -7.83 -5.66 0.49
CA ILE A 60 -6.70 -5.21 -0.31
C ILE A 60 -5.52 -5.04 0.63
N ARG A 61 -4.44 -5.79 0.40
CA ARG A 61 -3.22 -5.69 1.20
C ARG A 61 -2.16 -4.95 0.41
N ALA A 62 -1.48 -4.00 1.05
CA ALA A 62 -0.41 -3.21 0.46
C ALA A 62 0.90 -3.45 1.21
N GLY A 63 2.01 -3.46 0.46
CA GLY A 63 3.35 -3.43 1.03
C GLY A 63 4.43 -4.06 0.17
N HIS A 64 5.65 -4.09 0.68
CA HIS A 64 6.83 -4.61 -0.04
C HIS A 64 6.73 -6.09 -0.37
N LYS A 65 6.20 -6.89 0.57
CA LYS A 65 6.07 -8.34 0.41
C LYS A 65 5.31 -8.70 -0.87
N HIS A 66 4.28 -7.92 -1.21
CA HIS A 66 3.44 -8.17 -2.38
C HIS A 66 4.11 -7.79 -3.71
N ALA A 67 5.18 -7.00 -3.66
CA ALA A 67 5.94 -6.59 -4.85
C ALA A 67 6.95 -7.64 -5.32
N THR A 68 7.33 -8.59 -4.45
CA THR A 68 8.37 -9.61 -4.72
C THR A 68 8.11 -10.49 -5.94
N LYS A 69 6.84 -10.61 -6.36
CA LYS A 69 6.42 -11.32 -7.58
C LYS A 69 6.64 -10.52 -8.88
N PHE A 70 7.06 -9.26 -8.79
CA PHE A 70 7.29 -8.38 -9.93
C PHE A 70 8.73 -7.86 -9.94
N ASN A 71 9.46 -8.15 -11.01
CA ASN A 71 10.84 -7.70 -11.16
C ASN A 71 10.92 -6.16 -11.16
N GLY A 72 11.84 -5.62 -10.37
CA GLY A 72 12.09 -4.17 -10.29
C GLY A 72 11.00 -3.36 -9.61
N LYS A 73 10.04 -3.99 -8.92
CA LYS A 73 8.99 -3.29 -8.15
C LYS A 73 9.30 -3.34 -6.66
N MET A 74 9.04 -2.22 -5.97
CA MET A 74 9.27 -2.10 -4.52
C MET A 74 7.97 -2.25 -3.74
N PHE A 75 6.86 -1.83 -4.33
CA PHE A 75 5.57 -1.72 -3.69
C PHE A 75 4.50 -2.30 -4.59
N ALA A 76 3.58 -3.07 -4.03
CA ALA A 76 2.42 -3.56 -4.76
C ALA A 76 1.24 -3.79 -3.81
N PHE A 77 0.06 -3.91 -4.41
CA PHE A 77 -1.06 -4.57 -3.78
C PHE A 77 -0.93 -6.09 -3.92
N ASP A 78 -1.60 -6.85 -3.07
CA ASP A 78 -1.64 -8.32 -3.15
C ASP A 78 -2.30 -8.82 -4.45
N GLN A 79 -3.24 -8.05 -5.00
CA GLN A 79 -3.91 -8.29 -6.27
C GLN A 79 -3.85 -7.06 -7.19
N GLN A 80 -3.83 -7.29 -8.49
CA GLN A 80 -3.65 -6.26 -9.52
C GLN A 80 -4.95 -5.97 -10.29
N GLU A 81 -5.98 -6.79 -10.11
CA GLU A 81 -7.27 -6.67 -10.78
C GLU A 81 -8.41 -7.15 -9.89
N TRP A 82 -9.49 -6.38 -9.82
CA TRP A 82 -10.77 -6.79 -9.25
C TRP A 82 -11.89 -6.58 -10.26
N LYS A 83 -12.90 -7.45 -10.25
CA LYS A 83 -14.06 -7.38 -11.16
C LYS A 83 -15.34 -7.30 -10.34
N VAL A 84 -16.23 -6.39 -10.71
CA VAL A 84 -17.52 -6.18 -10.06
C VAL A 84 -18.60 -5.91 -11.10
N LYS A 85 -19.87 -6.14 -10.73
CA LYS A 85 -21.00 -5.77 -11.57
C LYS A 85 -21.25 -4.25 -11.57
N PRO A 86 -21.92 -3.73 -12.60
CA PRO A 86 -22.57 -2.41 -12.59
C PRO A 86 -23.32 -2.13 -11.28
N CYS A 87 -23.27 -0.90 -10.76
CA CYS A 87 -24.02 -0.51 -9.55
C CYS A 87 -23.74 -1.33 -8.28
N ALA A 88 -22.55 -1.94 -8.18
CA ALA A 88 -22.14 -2.66 -6.99
C ALA A 88 -21.74 -1.70 -5.85
N LYS A 89 -22.09 -2.05 -4.62
CA LYS A 89 -21.48 -1.47 -3.41
C LYS A 89 -20.25 -2.29 -3.07
N ILE A 90 -19.10 -1.63 -3.02
CA ILE A 90 -17.82 -2.25 -2.71
C ILE A 90 -17.39 -1.76 -1.34
N THR A 91 -17.28 -2.67 -0.38
CA THR A 91 -16.69 -2.41 0.93
C THR A 91 -15.24 -2.86 0.89
N ILE A 92 -14.31 -1.91 0.97
CA ILE A 92 -12.89 -2.18 0.90
C ILE A 92 -12.32 -2.17 2.33
N THR A 93 -11.73 -3.29 2.73
CA THR A 93 -10.83 -3.38 3.88
C THR A 93 -9.41 -3.26 3.37
N PHE A 94 -8.81 -2.10 3.56
CA PHE A 94 -7.44 -1.81 3.20
C PHE A 94 -6.52 -2.16 4.37
N ILE A 95 -5.52 -3.00 4.12
CA ILE A 95 -4.53 -3.43 5.11
C ILE A 95 -3.15 -3.02 4.62
N ASN A 96 -2.43 -2.27 5.45
CA ASN A 96 -1.03 -1.95 5.23
C ASN A 96 -0.16 -2.93 6.01
N ASP A 97 0.61 -3.76 5.31
CA ASP A 97 1.54 -4.71 5.91
C ASP A 97 2.93 -4.08 6.20
N ASP A 98 3.19 -2.86 5.71
CA ASP A 98 4.43 -2.12 5.93
C ASP A 98 4.31 -1.09 7.06
N GLN A 99 5.45 -0.65 7.61
CA GLN A 99 5.54 0.54 8.48
C GLN A 99 5.61 1.86 7.69
N ILE A 100 5.44 1.79 6.36
CA ILE A 100 5.49 2.93 5.45
C ILE A 100 4.08 3.30 5.06
N ARG A 101 3.79 4.60 5.05
CA ARG A 101 2.49 5.15 4.66
C ARG A 101 2.07 4.65 3.27
N HIS A 102 0.86 4.13 3.14
CA HIS A 102 0.24 3.83 1.84
C HIS A 102 -1.17 4.42 1.78
N GLN A 103 -1.55 4.86 0.58
CA GLN A 103 -2.81 5.55 0.34
C GLN A 103 -3.49 4.97 -0.89
N LEU A 104 -4.39 4.02 -0.68
CA LEU A 104 -5.19 3.44 -1.74
C LEU A 104 -6.13 4.50 -2.32
N MET A 105 -6.11 4.66 -3.63
CA MET A 105 -6.92 5.61 -4.37
C MET A 105 -7.63 4.91 -5.53
N VAL A 106 -8.94 5.12 -5.67
CA VAL A 106 -9.70 4.74 -6.87
C VAL A 106 -9.97 6.00 -7.69
N HIS A 107 -9.40 6.06 -8.88
CA HIS A 107 -9.41 7.24 -9.74
C HIS A 107 -10.47 7.14 -10.86
N GLY A 108 -11.09 8.27 -11.20
CA GLY A 108 -11.98 8.40 -12.36
C GLY A 108 -13.45 8.08 -12.08
N LEU A 109 -13.83 8.09 -10.79
CA LEU A 109 -15.22 7.98 -10.33
C LEU A 109 -16.03 9.25 -10.70
N PRO A 110 -17.37 9.20 -10.68
CA PRO A 110 -18.19 10.37 -11.03
C PRO A 110 -18.00 11.54 -10.05
N GLY A 111 -17.51 12.67 -10.56
CA GLY A 111 -17.17 13.87 -9.76
C GLY A 111 -18.30 14.45 -8.90
N TYR A 112 -19.55 14.26 -9.33
CA TYR A 112 -20.73 14.72 -8.59
C TYR A 112 -21.02 13.90 -7.32
N LEU A 113 -20.45 12.70 -7.22
CA LEU A 113 -20.63 11.76 -6.11
C LEU A 113 -19.33 11.60 -5.30
N TYR A 114 -18.20 11.62 -6.00
CA TYR A 114 -16.86 11.58 -5.43
C TYR A 114 -16.14 12.83 -5.88
N PRO A 115 -15.98 13.86 -5.03
CA PRO A 115 -15.21 15.05 -5.35
C PRO A 115 -13.89 14.73 -6.06
N HIS A 116 -13.61 15.44 -7.16
CA HIS A 116 -12.46 15.20 -8.06
C HIS A 116 -12.39 13.81 -8.70
N GLY A 117 -13.42 12.98 -8.55
CA GLY A 117 -13.47 11.61 -9.05
C GLY A 117 -12.61 10.63 -8.27
N MET A 118 -12.42 10.88 -6.98
CA MET A 118 -11.44 10.18 -6.14
C MET A 118 -12.08 9.60 -4.88
N PHE A 119 -11.65 8.40 -4.50
CA PHE A 119 -11.94 7.75 -3.21
C PHE A 119 -10.63 7.31 -2.58
N HIS A 120 -10.41 7.60 -1.30
CA HIS A 120 -9.12 7.37 -0.64
C HIS A 120 -9.26 6.57 0.67
N LEU A 121 -8.33 5.66 0.87
CA LEU A 121 -8.07 4.96 2.12
C LEU A 121 -6.59 5.03 2.43
N GLU A 122 -6.24 5.69 3.52
CA GLU A 122 -4.85 5.98 3.88
C GLU A 122 -4.49 5.42 5.26
N LEU A 123 -3.35 4.74 5.34
CA LEU A 123 -2.74 4.30 6.59
C LEU A 123 -1.32 4.86 6.67
N TYR A 124 -0.98 5.52 7.77
CA TYR A 124 0.35 6.13 7.96
C TYR A 124 1.46 5.12 8.25
N GLY A 125 1.09 3.89 8.62
CA GLY A 125 1.98 2.76 8.86
C GLY A 125 1.16 1.46 8.90
N GLN A 126 1.64 0.45 9.64
CA GLN A 126 0.96 -0.84 9.67
C GLN A 126 -0.42 -0.72 10.33
N GLY A 127 -1.43 -1.29 9.69
CA GLY A 127 -2.80 -1.21 10.20
C GLY A 127 -3.84 -1.66 9.18
N GLN A 128 -5.10 -1.39 9.50
CA GLN A 128 -6.22 -1.63 8.61
C GLN A 128 -7.30 -0.57 8.78
N LEU A 129 -8.03 -0.28 7.71
CA LEU A 129 -9.22 0.56 7.76
C LEU A 129 -10.22 0.11 6.69
N THR A 130 -11.49 0.42 6.89
CA THR A 130 -12.58 -0.03 6.02
C THR A 130 -13.50 1.12 5.65
N ALA A 131 -13.84 1.22 4.37
CA ALA A 131 -14.92 2.08 3.90
C ALA A 131 -15.52 1.55 2.61
N SER A 132 -16.72 2.05 2.29
CA SER A 132 -17.44 1.65 1.08
C SER A 132 -17.40 2.71 -0.01
N LEU A 133 -17.55 2.26 -1.25
CA LEU A 133 -17.90 3.08 -2.40
C LEU A 133 -18.93 2.34 -3.28
N ILE A 134 -19.69 3.07 -4.07
CA ILE A 134 -20.66 2.55 -5.05
C ILE A 134 -20.19 2.95 -6.45
N VAL A 135 -19.98 1.96 -7.33
CA VAL A 135 -19.58 2.19 -8.72
C VAL A 135 -20.82 2.46 -9.61
N PRO A 136 -20.70 3.25 -10.70
CA PRO A 136 -21.81 3.51 -11.61
C PRO A 136 -22.19 2.26 -12.44
N SER A 137 -23.24 2.37 -13.25
CA SER A 137 -23.71 1.29 -14.11
C SER A 137 -22.80 1.04 -15.32
N MET A 138 -22.03 2.06 -15.71
CA MET A 138 -21.21 2.04 -16.91
C MET A 138 -20.08 1.02 -16.84
N LYS A 139 -19.94 0.24 -17.93
CA LYS A 139 -18.76 -0.59 -18.19
C LYS A 139 -17.52 0.28 -18.30
N LYS A 140 -16.60 0.15 -17.34
CA LYS A 140 -15.40 1.00 -17.24
C LYS A 140 -14.33 0.34 -16.38
N THR A 141 -13.07 0.55 -16.74
CA THR A 141 -11.92 0.22 -15.90
C THR A 141 -11.44 1.46 -15.14
N TYR A 142 -11.35 1.35 -13.82
CA TYR A 142 -10.86 2.39 -12.93
C TYR A 142 -9.43 2.06 -12.51
N LEU A 143 -8.56 3.07 -12.51
CA LEU A 143 -7.21 2.92 -11.97
C LEU A 143 -7.30 2.90 -10.45
N VAL A 144 -6.69 1.88 -9.84
CA VAL A 144 -6.52 1.76 -8.40
C VAL A 144 -5.02 1.88 -8.12
N HIS A 145 -4.57 2.87 -7.36
CA HIS A 145 -3.14 3.07 -7.13
C HIS A 145 -2.85 3.61 -5.73
N CYS A 146 -1.57 3.62 -5.36
CA CYS A 146 -1.13 4.42 -4.23
C CYS A 146 -1.06 5.89 -4.65
N GLU A 147 -1.70 6.81 -3.94
CA GLU A 147 -1.64 8.24 -4.30
C GLU A 147 -0.23 8.81 -4.15
N ILE A 148 0.60 8.25 -3.27
CA ILE A 148 2.01 8.62 -3.13
C ILE A 148 2.73 8.33 -4.46
N PRO A 149 3.18 9.36 -5.21
CA PRO A 149 3.65 9.17 -6.58
C PRO A 149 4.79 8.17 -6.70
N GLN A 150 5.73 8.18 -5.74
CA GLN A 150 6.87 7.27 -5.72
C GLN A 150 6.42 5.81 -5.50
N HIS A 151 5.35 5.57 -4.74
CA HIS A 151 4.85 4.21 -4.50
C HIS A 151 4.14 3.70 -5.76
N MET A 152 3.37 4.58 -6.41
CA MET A 152 2.77 4.31 -7.70
C MET A 152 3.81 3.98 -8.77
N GLU A 153 4.83 4.82 -8.94
CA GLU A 153 5.92 4.62 -9.92
C GLU A 153 6.66 3.31 -9.67
N LYS A 154 6.89 2.96 -8.40
CA LYS A 154 7.56 1.72 -7.99
C LYS A 154 6.66 0.49 -7.98
N GLY A 155 5.47 0.57 -8.54
CA GLY A 155 4.63 -0.60 -8.88
C GLY A 155 3.29 -0.67 -8.17
N MET A 156 2.95 0.23 -7.25
CA MET A 156 1.69 0.13 -6.50
C MET A 156 0.51 0.66 -7.33
N LYS A 157 0.12 -0.14 -8.32
CA LYS A 157 -1.01 0.07 -9.23
C LYS A 157 -1.77 -1.24 -9.43
N ALA A 158 -3.05 -1.10 -9.67
CA ALA A 158 -4.02 -2.14 -9.97
C ALA A 158 -5.18 -1.53 -10.77
N GLN A 159 -6.18 -2.34 -11.11
CA GLN A 159 -7.38 -1.89 -11.79
C GLN A 159 -8.65 -2.52 -11.22
N LEU A 160 -9.73 -1.73 -11.20
CA LEU A 160 -11.07 -2.18 -10.84
C LEU A 160 -11.93 -2.14 -12.11
N LYS A 161 -12.42 -3.30 -12.53
CA LYS A 161 -13.24 -3.46 -13.73
C LYS A 161 -14.72 -3.59 -13.38
N VAL A 162 -15.51 -2.64 -13.84
CA VAL A 162 -16.97 -2.70 -13.80
C VAL A 162 -17.47 -3.28 -15.11
N ASP A 163 -18.30 -4.32 -15.04
CA ASP A 163 -18.86 -5.01 -16.23
C ASP A 163 -17.81 -5.52 -17.21
N GLY A 164 -16.71 -6.05 -16.67
CA GLY A 164 -15.57 -6.53 -17.47
C GLY A 164 -14.59 -5.44 -17.91
N GLY A 165 -14.88 -4.16 -17.65
CA GLY A 165 -14.00 -3.03 -17.97
C GLY A 165 -13.98 -2.67 -19.45
N ASP A 166 -13.51 -1.47 -19.77
CA ASP A 166 -13.40 -0.96 -21.16
C ASP A 166 -12.03 -1.28 -21.78
N VAL A 167 -10.94 -1.00 -21.06
CA VAL A 167 -9.56 -1.27 -21.48
C VAL A 167 -8.68 -1.58 -20.27
N ASP A 168 -7.61 -2.35 -20.46
CA ASP A 168 -6.59 -2.52 -19.42
C ASP A 168 -5.80 -1.22 -19.22
N ILE A 169 -5.63 -0.81 -17.96
CA ILE A 169 -4.84 0.37 -17.65
C ILE A 169 -3.37 0.06 -17.99
N PRO A 170 -2.63 0.98 -18.63
CA PRO A 170 -1.23 0.77 -18.94
C PRO A 170 -0.33 0.70 -17.69
N SER A 171 0.77 -0.04 -17.78
CA SER A 171 1.79 -0.16 -16.72
C SER A 171 1.27 -0.74 -15.38
N ILE A 172 0.24 -1.58 -15.41
CA ILE A 172 -0.20 -2.35 -14.24
C ILE A 172 0.66 -3.62 -14.17
N PRO A 173 1.45 -3.84 -13.09
CA PRO A 173 2.29 -5.03 -12.96
C PRO A 173 1.48 -6.32 -13.19
N GLY A 174 1.99 -7.23 -13.99
CA GLY A 174 1.35 -8.53 -14.27
C GLY A 174 0.10 -8.49 -15.16
N ILE A 175 -0.37 -7.30 -15.57
CA ILE A 175 -1.55 -7.15 -16.44
C ILE A 175 -1.17 -6.51 -17.77
N SER A 176 -0.45 -5.38 -17.74
CA SER A 176 -0.11 -4.63 -18.94
C SER A 176 1.37 -4.24 -18.95
N ALA A 177 1.93 -4.10 -20.15
CA ALA A 177 3.31 -3.68 -20.33
C ALA A 177 3.54 -2.27 -19.77
N ALA A 178 4.75 -2.02 -19.28
CA ALA A 178 5.12 -0.68 -18.84
C ALA A 178 5.27 0.24 -20.06
N VAL A 179 4.70 1.44 -19.97
CA VAL A 179 4.80 2.45 -21.03
C VAL A 179 6.24 2.97 -21.16
N ARG A 180 6.95 3.02 -20.02
CA ARG A 180 8.37 3.32 -19.95
C ARG A 180 9.01 2.25 -19.07
N GLU A 181 9.75 1.36 -19.71
CA GLU A 181 10.51 0.34 -19.01
C GLU A 181 11.82 0.92 -18.51
N ASP A 182 12.11 0.69 -17.23
CA ASP A 182 13.46 0.91 -16.72
C ASP A 182 14.33 -0.22 -17.24
N VAL A 183 15.28 0.13 -18.12
CA VAL A 183 16.26 -0.83 -18.61
C VAL A 183 17.48 -0.72 -17.71
N TYR A 184 17.80 -1.80 -16.99
CA TYR A 184 19.02 -1.92 -16.20
C TYR A 184 19.99 -2.91 -16.88
N PRO A 185 20.57 -2.56 -18.04
CA PRO A 185 21.49 -3.46 -18.70
C PRO A 185 22.77 -3.58 -17.87
N VAL A 186 23.21 -4.81 -17.62
CA VAL A 186 24.57 -5.04 -17.13
C VAL A 186 25.51 -4.83 -18.31
N HIS A 187 26.31 -3.77 -18.26
CA HIS A 187 27.34 -3.53 -19.27
C HIS A 187 28.52 -4.50 -19.07
N TRP A 188 28.46 -5.63 -19.75
CA TRP A 188 29.53 -6.63 -19.79
C TRP A 188 30.68 -6.15 -20.68
N THR A 189 31.48 -5.23 -20.14
CA THR A 189 32.72 -4.79 -20.79
C THR A 189 33.89 -5.70 -20.41
N ASN A 190 34.98 -5.64 -21.17
CA ASN A 190 36.23 -6.30 -20.79
C ASN A 190 36.69 -5.86 -19.40
N ALA A 191 36.49 -4.58 -19.05
CA ALA A 191 36.79 -4.07 -17.72
C ALA A 191 35.92 -4.72 -16.63
N THR A 192 34.62 -4.89 -16.87
CA THR A 192 33.70 -5.59 -15.94
C THR A 192 34.18 -7.01 -15.68
N TRP A 193 34.59 -7.74 -16.72
CA TRP A 193 35.15 -9.09 -16.61
C TRP A 193 36.47 -9.14 -15.86
N ILE A 194 37.40 -8.22 -16.17
CA ILE A 194 38.68 -8.12 -15.48
C ILE A 194 38.43 -7.86 -13.99
N ILE A 195 37.57 -6.90 -13.63
CA ILE A 195 37.23 -6.59 -12.24
C ILE A 195 36.65 -7.82 -11.54
N LEU A 196 35.69 -8.51 -12.15
CA LEU A 196 35.07 -9.72 -11.59
C LEU A 196 36.12 -10.81 -11.33
N LEU A 197 36.97 -11.10 -12.31
CA LEU A 197 38.05 -12.09 -12.17
C LEU A 197 39.05 -11.69 -11.08
N THR A 198 39.41 -10.40 -11.02
CA THR A 198 40.37 -9.90 -10.02
C THR A 198 39.81 -10.03 -8.61
N CYS A 199 38.52 -9.69 -8.41
CA CYS A 199 37.83 -9.88 -7.14
C CYS A 199 37.79 -11.36 -6.70
N VAL A 200 37.51 -12.27 -7.63
CA VAL A 200 37.51 -13.72 -7.34
C VAL A 200 38.91 -14.19 -6.95
N VAL A 201 39.95 -13.83 -7.73
CA VAL A 201 41.34 -14.22 -7.44
C VAL A 201 41.81 -13.67 -6.10
N MET A 202 41.55 -12.39 -5.80
CA MET A 202 41.90 -11.80 -4.51
C MET A 202 41.18 -12.49 -3.35
N GLY A 203 39.89 -12.82 -3.51
CA GLY A 203 39.12 -13.58 -2.52
C GLY A 203 39.73 -14.96 -2.25
N CYS A 204 40.09 -15.70 -3.30
CA CYS A 204 40.76 -17.00 -3.17
C CYS A 204 42.13 -16.90 -2.50
N LEU A 205 42.94 -15.90 -2.86
CA LEU A 205 44.26 -15.68 -2.26
C LEU A 205 44.16 -15.33 -0.78
N ALA A 206 43.23 -14.45 -0.41
CA ALA A 206 42.98 -14.10 0.99
C ALA A 206 42.55 -15.32 1.81
N ALA A 207 41.65 -16.16 1.28
CA ALA A 207 41.23 -17.40 1.94
C ALA A 207 42.39 -18.40 2.10
N LEU A 208 43.22 -18.57 1.07
CA LEU A 208 44.43 -19.41 1.13
C LEU A 208 45.42 -18.91 2.18
N LEU A 209 45.70 -17.61 2.21
CA LEU A 209 46.58 -17.00 3.20
C LEU A 209 46.05 -17.22 4.62
N PHE A 210 44.75 -17.03 4.82
CA PHE A 210 44.10 -17.25 6.12
C PHE A 210 44.22 -18.72 6.57
N LEU A 211 43.98 -19.68 5.68
CA LEU A 211 44.14 -21.11 5.98
C LEU A 211 45.60 -21.48 6.32
N LEU A 212 46.56 -20.89 5.61
CA LEU A 212 47.98 -21.11 5.88
C LEU A 212 48.40 -20.53 7.24
N LEU A 213 47.90 -19.35 7.60
CA LEU A 213 48.13 -18.73 8.91
C LEU A 213 47.49 -19.54 10.04
N ALA A 214 46.23 -19.95 9.89
CA ALA A 214 45.53 -20.78 10.89
C ALA A 214 46.18 -22.16 11.09
N ARG A 215 46.71 -22.77 10.02
CA ARG A 215 47.48 -24.02 10.11
C ARG A 215 48.82 -23.82 10.83
N LYS A 216 49.42 -22.63 10.75
CA LYS A 216 50.68 -22.32 11.44
C LYS A 216 50.49 -22.15 12.96
N GLU A 217 49.31 -21.76 13.43
CA GLU A 217 48.99 -21.64 14.86
C GLU A 217 48.58 -22.96 15.53
N SER A 218 48.36 -24.02 14.75
CA SER A 218 47.93 -25.34 15.23
C SER A 218 49.03 -26.41 15.20
N VAL A 219 50.29 -26.01 14.94
CA VAL A 219 51.51 -26.81 15.04
C VAL A 219 52.44 -26.16 16.05
#